data_AF-A0A940R5Y9-F1
#
_entry.id   AF-A0A940R5Y9-F1
#
_cell.length_a   1.000
_cell.length_b   1.000
_cell.length_c   1.000
_cell.angle_alpha   90.00
_cell.angle_beta   90.00
_cell.angle_gamma   90.00
#
_symmetry.space_group_name_H-M   'P 1'
#
loop_
_entity.id
_entity.type
_entity.pdbx_description
1 polymer ?
#
loop_
_entity_poly.entity_id
_entity_poly.type
_entity_poly.pdbx_seq_one_letter_code
_entity_poly.pdbx_strand_id
1 'polypeptide(L)'
;MYARQTLLGAVSTVGLLFAASVAAQPTVVGFDDGAEGWLWTGGDLSIEADGGHPGAHAHLAGSDLGSFELRTDANAAFIGDFSASKGVGFSLDVKVESLNANGSPVSRDLIVELRSRALAQDGYPWASVWTTLGTLQATPDWTRYTVSFDPRSTVLPKGWHGTGAEDPVTFDPTLPPGVSFADVLAQVDEILVTTDKPGLSVGLMDVDLRADNLSIDRAAGPAPVTPPQYEIVDLGDFGGELANAHDINDAGHVAGTAEATNREAQAFFWHEGAMLNIGSLMPDNAPSYGVARGMSENDFLVGESMTPMVGFPGASVSHAFFWSEDTGMIDLTPGTDNMSQAWDVNSSGQVVGSYTGAFLWSQADGLRNIGLGGGDGAAEGINENGEVCGYEWNVEGTRVVGWVYDSRTGAIRELPSYGGTSQTRRINNAGYVVGSSREANFRPHSVLWAPDGQMTDLGVIPVPDYSPGEANALNEALWIVGADDYNGGGNPIGWLWLDGSKYVLRDLIADSAQHEAWSDLTTPLGINANNEIVGIGIRDGIPGRAFLMRPLVVDRIFVDGFEAK
;
A
#
# COMPACT_ATOMS: atom_id res chain seq x y z
N MET A 1 60.62 -11.17 55.94
CA MET A 1 59.70 -12.28 55.61
C MET A 1 58.41 -11.68 55.09
N TYR A 2 57.95 -12.19 53.97
CA TYR A 2 57.03 -11.57 53.00
C TYR A 2 55.61 -11.30 53.51
N ALA A 3 55.03 -10.23 52.96
CA ALA A 3 53.65 -9.79 53.11
C ALA A 3 52.66 -10.76 52.43
N ARG A 4 51.48 -10.94 53.06
CA ARG A 4 50.34 -11.68 52.48
C ARG A 4 49.61 -10.78 51.48
N GLN A 5 49.49 -11.26 50.24
CA GLN A 5 48.61 -10.69 49.21
C GLN A 5 47.19 -11.22 49.36
N THR A 6 46.25 -10.29 49.23
CA THR A 6 44.79 -10.47 49.19
C THR A 6 44.37 -10.72 47.75
N LEU A 7 43.58 -11.76 47.49
CA LEU A 7 42.90 -11.98 46.21
C LEU A 7 41.54 -11.27 46.27
N LEU A 8 41.30 -10.27 45.41
CA LEU A 8 39.96 -9.83 45.03
C LEU A 8 39.84 -9.96 43.52
N GLY A 9 38.81 -10.68 43.08
CA GLY A 9 38.54 -10.98 41.67
C GLY A 9 38.18 -9.74 40.86
N ALA A 10 38.73 -9.67 39.65
CA ALA A 10 38.38 -8.66 38.66
C ALA A 10 37.00 -9.00 38.06
N VAL A 11 36.06 -8.07 38.19
CA VAL A 11 34.85 -8.01 37.37
C VAL A 11 35.22 -7.16 36.14
N SER A 12 35.26 -7.78 34.97
CA SER A 12 35.43 -7.07 33.70
C SER A 12 34.07 -6.51 33.25
N THR A 13 33.84 -5.22 33.48
CA THR A 13 32.77 -4.45 32.83
C THR A 13 33.13 -4.26 31.36
N VAL A 14 32.45 -5.00 30.47
CA VAL A 14 32.43 -4.70 29.03
C VAL A 14 31.49 -3.50 28.85
N GLY A 15 32.06 -2.31 28.69
CA GLY A 15 31.30 -1.13 28.27
C GLY A 15 30.93 -1.26 26.81
N LEU A 16 29.65 -1.54 26.52
CA LEU A 16 29.07 -1.32 25.20
C LEU A 16 29.07 0.19 24.93
N LEU A 17 30.02 0.65 24.13
CA LEU A 17 29.94 1.94 23.47
C LEU A 17 28.88 1.82 22.37
N PHE A 18 27.64 2.20 22.68
CA PHE A 18 26.70 2.58 21.64
C PHE A 18 27.25 3.86 20.99
N ALA A 19 27.83 3.73 19.80
CA ALA A 19 27.95 4.85 18.90
C ALA A 19 26.52 5.19 18.45
N ALA A 20 25.84 6.05 19.21
CA ALA A 20 24.64 6.71 18.71
C ALA A 20 25.07 7.48 17.46
N SER A 21 24.63 7.02 16.28
CA SER A 21 24.63 7.87 15.11
C SER A 21 23.74 9.05 15.46
N VAL A 22 24.34 10.22 15.72
CA VAL A 22 23.59 11.45 15.86
C VAL A 22 22.94 11.67 14.50
N ALA A 23 21.64 11.38 14.39
CA ALA A 23 20.86 11.77 13.24
C ALA A 23 21.04 13.29 13.08
N ALA A 24 21.38 13.74 11.88
CA ALA A 24 21.48 15.16 11.59
C ALA A 24 20.16 15.80 12.01
N GLN A 25 20.23 16.82 12.86
CA GLN A 25 19.04 17.54 13.30
C GLN A 25 18.44 18.29 12.11
N PRO A 26 17.11 18.45 12.05
CA PRO A 26 16.46 19.29 11.05
C PRO A 26 17.09 20.69 11.07
N THR A 27 17.26 21.29 9.88
CA THR A 27 17.57 22.72 9.81
C THR A 27 16.26 23.48 10.01
N VAL A 28 16.24 24.42 10.94
CA VAL A 28 15.08 25.26 11.26
C VAL A 28 15.48 26.72 11.12
N VAL A 29 14.66 27.48 10.41
CA VAL A 29 14.71 28.94 10.31
C VAL A 29 13.63 29.50 11.23
N GLY A 30 14.06 30.09 12.34
CA GLY A 30 13.20 30.77 13.31
C GLY A 30 13.22 32.30 13.15
N PHE A 31 14.00 32.83 12.21
CA PHE A 31 14.18 34.25 11.97
C PHE A 31 14.88 35.03 13.10
N ASP A 32 15.48 34.33 14.08
CA ASP A 32 16.25 34.96 15.16
C ASP A 32 17.47 35.72 14.63
N ASP A 33 18.01 35.28 13.49
CA ASP A 33 19.16 35.90 12.80
C ASP A 33 18.73 36.70 11.55
N GLY A 34 17.51 37.24 11.56
CA GLY A 34 16.95 38.03 10.46
C GLY A 34 16.21 37.17 9.44
N ALA A 35 16.25 37.53 8.15
CA ALA A 35 15.48 36.81 7.12
C ALA A 35 16.09 35.44 6.73
N GLU A 36 17.34 35.15 7.12
CA GLU A 36 17.99 33.84 6.91
C GLU A 36 17.90 33.28 5.46
N GLY A 37 17.95 34.18 4.46
CA GLY A 37 17.88 33.83 3.04
C GLY A 37 16.46 33.67 2.46
N TRP A 38 15.42 33.96 3.25
CA TRP A 38 14.03 33.95 2.81
C TRP A 38 13.56 35.31 2.32
N LEU A 39 12.69 35.29 1.31
CA LEU A 39 12.15 36.45 0.64
C LEU A 39 10.64 36.30 0.48
N TRP A 40 9.93 37.43 0.52
CA TRP A 40 8.51 37.53 0.19
C TRP A 40 8.33 38.46 -0.99
N THR A 41 7.48 38.09 -1.95
CA THR A 41 7.27 38.83 -3.20
C THR A 41 6.22 39.94 -3.09
N GLY A 42 5.32 39.88 -2.10
CA GLY A 42 4.19 40.79 -1.95
C GLY A 42 4.49 42.08 -1.18
N GLY A 43 5.74 42.33 -0.79
CA GLY A 43 6.14 43.52 -0.04
C GLY A 43 7.42 43.33 0.79
N ASP A 44 7.52 44.06 1.90
CA ASP A 44 8.64 43.97 2.84
C ASP A 44 8.46 42.79 3.79
N LEU A 45 9.37 41.81 3.75
CA LEU A 45 9.48 40.80 4.81
C LEU A 45 10.12 41.46 6.02
N SER A 46 9.34 41.64 7.09
CA SER A 46 9.82 42.21 8.35
C SER A 46 9.98 41.12 9.40
N ILE A 47 10.91 41.32 10.35
CA ILE A 47 11.15 40.37 11.44
C ILE A 47 10.67 41.00 12.74
N GLU A 48 9.71 40.35 13.40
CA GLU A 48 9.26 40.69 14.74
C GLU A 48 10.05 39.83 15.76
N ALA A 49 10.66 40.48 16.76
CA ALA A 49 11.61 39.82 17.67
C ALA A 49 10.95 38.92 18.73
N ASP A 50 9.65 39.07 18.96
CA ASP A 50 8.88 38.35 19.97
C ASP A 50 7.53 37.92 19.36
N GLY A 51 6.87 36.91 19.96
CA GLY A 51 5.56 36.44 19.53
C GLY A 51 5.57 35.29 18.51
N GLY A 52 6.77 34.81 18.14
CA GLY A 52 6.98 33.57 17.41
C GLY A 52 6.61 32.33 18.23
N HIS A 53 6.91 31.17 17.68
CA HIS A 53 6.52 29.87 18.22
C HIS A 53 7.72 28.97 18.56
N PRO A 54 8.66 29.35 19.46
CA PRO A 54 8.86 30.61 20.20
C PRO A 54 9.91 31.53 19.55
N GLY A 55 9.99 32.80 19.98
CA GLY A 55 11.09 33.69 19.60
C GLY A 55 10.72 34.71 18.53
N ALA A 56 11.68 35.01 17.65
CA ALA A 56 11.44 35.87 16.49
C ALA A 56 10.54 35.17 15.45
N HIS A 57 10.00 35.92 14.50
CA HIS A 57 9.26 35.37 13.36
C HIS A 57 9.18 36.38 12.21
N ALA A 58 8.87 35.89 11.00
CA ALA A 58 8.61 36.74 9.84
C ALA A 58 7.17 37.26 9.87
N HIS A 59 6.99 38.57 9.70
CA HIS A 59 5.69 39.22 9.49
C HIS A 59 5.58 39.68 8.02
N LEU A 60 4.52 39.20 7.37
CA LEU A 60 4.26 39.31 5.94
C LEU A 60 2.90 40.01 5.76
N ALA A 61 2.93 41.33 5.55
CA ALA A 61 1.73 42.16 5.46
C ALA A 61 1.75 43.08 4.24
N GLY A 62 0.80 42.90 3.32
CA GLY A 62 0.66 43.70 2.10
C GLY A 62 -0.24 43.07 1.05
N SER A 63 -0.17 43.62 -0.16
CA SER A 63 -0.98 43.18 -1.30
C SER A 63 -0.05 42.57 -2.35
N ASP A 64 -0.32 41.32 -2.73
CA ASP A 64 0.42 40.65 -3.80
C ASP A 64 -0.46 40.48 -5.06
N LEU A 65 0.18 40.38 -6.22
CA LEU A 65 -0.45 40.12 -7.51
C LEU A 65 -0.93 38.67 -7.62
N GLY A 66 -1.85 38.28 -6.74
CA GLY A 66 -2.63 37.04 -6.86
C GLY A 66 -2.38 35.98 -5.78
N SER A 67 -1.22 35.98 -5.12
CA SER A 67 -0.82 34.88 -4.23
C SER A 67 0.09 35.31 -3.09
N PHE A 68 0.01 34.62 -1.95
CA PHE A 68 1.12 34.59 -0.99
C PHE A 68 2.28 33.80 -1.58
N GLU A 69 3.51 34.31 -1.60
CA GLU A 69 4.72 33.57 -2.02
C GLU A 69 5.92 33.89 -1.10
N LEU A 70 6.27 32.95 -0.24
CA LEU A 70 7.47 32.95 0.60
C LEU A 70 8.48 31.97 0.00
N ARG A 71 9.69 32.44 -0.35
CA ARG A 71 10.64 31.64 -1.12
C ARG A 71 12.09 31.79 -0.68
N THR A 72 12.93 30.86 -1.10
CA THR A 72 14.38 30.99 -1.06
C THR A 72 15.05 30.34 -2.27
N ASP A 73 16.02 31.05 -2.83
CA ASP A 73 17.01 30.59 -3.81
C ASP A 73 18.45 30.72 -3.25
N ALA A 74 18.58 31.04 -1.96
CA ALA A 74 19.85 31.39 -1.30
C ALA A 74 20.16 30.52 -0.09
N ASN A 75 19.15 29.98 0.60
CA ASN A 75 19.37 29.16 1.79
C ASN A 75 19.77 27.73 1.40
N ALA A 76 21.08 27.45 1.49
CA ALA A 76 21.68 26.19 1.07
C ALA A 76 21.14 24.94 1.78
N ALA A 77 20.47 25.07 2.93
CA ALA A 77 19.82 23.92 3.58
C ALA A 77 18.56 23.47 2.83
N PHE A 78 17.87 24.39 2.16
CA PHE A 78 16.58 24.17 1.50
C PHE A 78 16.68 23.92 -0.02
N ILE A 79 17.85 24.15 -0.61
CA ILE A 79 18.10 23.97 -2.05
C ILE A 79 19.29 23.03 -2.29
N GLY A 80 19.47 22.56 -3.51
CA GLY A 80 20.53 21.66 -3.95
C GLY A 80 20.03 20.25 -4.26
N ASP A 81 20.95 19.29 -4.12
CA ASP A 81 20.69 17.89 -4.44
C ASP A 81 20.05 17.14 -3.26
N PHE A 82 18.84 16.63 -3.46
CA PHE A 82 18.12 15.81 -2.50
C PHE A 82 18.26 14.30 -2.74
N SER A 83 18.87 13.86 -3.85
CA SER A 83 18.93 12.45 -4.28
C SER A 83 19.64 11.51 -3.30
N ALA A 84 20.56 12.05 -2.48
CA ALA A 84 21.25 11.29 -1.43
C ALA A 84 20.39 11.09 -0.17
N SER A 85 19.27 11.81 -0.03
CA SER A 85 18.40 11.75 1.14
C SER A 85 17.49 10.53 1.05
N LYS A 86 17.34 9.78 2.14
CA LYS A 86 16.36 8.67 2.21
C LYS A 86 14.91 9.15 2.33
N GLY A 87 14.76 10.45 2.57
CA GLY A 87 13.51 11.10 2.91
C GLY A 87 13.75 12.58 3.13
N VAL A 88 12.77 13.40 2.76
CA VAL A 88 12.76 14.83 3.06
C VAL A 88 11.46 15.19 3.75
N GLY A 89 11.58 15.80 4.94
CA GLY A 89 10.48 16.44 5.65
C GLY A 89 10.59 17.95 5.52
N PHE A 90 9.48 18.59 5.19
CA PHE A 90 9.34 20.04 5.12
C PHE A 90 8.22 20.47 6.07
N SER A 91 8.42 21.56 6.81
CA SER A 91 7.34 22.15 7.61
C SER A 91 7.45 23.66 7.73
N LEU A 92 6.30 24.27 8.03
CA LEU A 92 6.14 25.71 8.25
C LEU A 92 5.07 25.93 9.32
N ASP A 93 5.36 26.75 10.32
CA ASP A 93 4.33 27.25 11.23
C ASP A 93 3.82 28.60 10.69
N VAL A 94 2.50 28.76 10.58
CA VAL A 94 1.86 30.00 10.10
C VAL A 94 0.77 30.44 11.06
N LYS A 95 0.72 31.74 11.34
CA LYS A 95 -0.43 32.40 11.98
C LYS A 95 -0.99 33.47 11.05
N VAL A 96 -2.27 33.36 10.68
CA VAL A 96 -2.88 34.24 9.68
C VAL A 96 -3.84 35.21 10.38
N GLU A 97 -3.48 36.49 10.42
CA GLU A 97 -4.35 37.54 10.96
C GLU A 97 -5.48 37.85 9.98
N SER A 98 -5.13 38.03 8.70
CA SER A 98 -6.13 38.25 7.65
C SER A 98 -5.70 37.70 6.30
N LEU A 99 -6.68 37.18 5.57
CA LEU A 99 -6.51 36.65 4.22
C LEU A 99 -7.73 37.05 3.39
N ASN A 100 -7.58 38.09 2.55
CA ASN A 100 -8.70 38.69 1.84
C ASN A 100 -8.46 38.71 0.33
N ALA A 101 -9.52 38.51 -0.46
CA ALA A 101 -9.53 38.79 -1.89
C ALA A 101 -10.64 39.81 -2.18
N ASN A 102 -10.31 40.91 -2.85
CA ASN A 102 -11.24 42.02 -3.11
C ASN A 102 -11.97 42.50 -1.83
N GLY A 103 -11.25 42.57 -0.70
CA GLY A 103 -11.78 43.02 0.59
C GLY A 103 -12.70 42.02 1.32
N SER A 104 -12.84 40.79 0.83
CA SER A 104 -13.62 39.72 1.49
C SER A 104 -12.71 38.59 1.98
N PRO A 105 -12.94 38.02 3.17
CA PRO A 105 -12.19 36.88 3.67
C PRO A 105 -12.28 35.68 2.72
N VAL A 106 -11.15 35.01 2.52
CA VAL A 106 -11.05 33.82 1.68
C VAL A 106 -10.18 32.75 2.35
N SER A 107 -10.33 31.52 1.87
CA SER A 107 -9.38 30.43 2.10
C SER A 107 -8.69 30.06 0.78
N ARG A 108 -7.45 29.58 0.86
CA ARG A 108 -6.66 29.10 -0.28
C ARG A 108 -5.90 27.87 0.10
N ASP A 109 -5.61 27.03 -0.87
CA ASP A 109 -4.67 25.95 -0.65
C ASP A 109 -3.26 26.54 -0.52
N LEU A 110 -2.53 26.10 0.51
CA LEU A 110 -1.12 26.35 0.68
C LEU A 110 -0.36 25.20 0.04
N ILE A 111 0.55 25.50 -0.89
CA ILE A 111 1.41 24.51 -1.52
C ILE A 111 2.87 24.77 -1.19
N VAL A 112 3.67 23.72 -1.27
CA VAL A 112 5.12 23.83 -1.43
C VAL A 112 5.49 23.41 -2.85
N GLU A 113 6.36 24.20 -3.50
CA GLU A 113 6.87 23.96 -4.84
C GLU A 113 8.41 23.94 -4.80
N LEU A 114 9.01 22.92 -5.40
CA LEU A 114 10.46 22.80 -5.57
C LEU A 114 10.80 22.92 -7.05
N ARG A 115 11.63 23.90 -7.42
CA ARG A 115 11.93 24.25 -8.80
C ARG A 115 13.37 23.92 -9.18
N SER A 116 13.55 23.52 -10.43
CA SER A 116 14.85 23.36 -11.08
C SER A 116 14.87 24.11 -12.40
N ARG A 117 15.60 25.24 -12.45
CA ARG A 117 15.82 26.02 -13.68
C ARG A 117 16.74 25.32 -14.65
N ALA A 118 17.58 24.40 -14.16
CA ALA A 118 18.40 23.55 -15.01
C ALA A 118 17.57 22.57 -15.88
N LEU A 119 16.28 22.40 -15.59
CA LEU A 119 15.31 21.63 -16.39
C LEU A 119 14.34 22.49 -17.20
N ALA A 120 14.64 23.78 -17.38
CA ALA A 120 13.82 24.66 -18.21
C ALA A 120 13.67 24.13 -19.65
N GLN A 121 12.46 24.19 -20.20
CA GLN A 121 12.13 23.80 -21.57
C GLN A 121 11.35 24.90 -22.29
N ASP A 122 11.25 24.84 -23.61
CA ASP A 122 10.68 25.90 -24.48
C ASP A 122 9.38 26.53 -23.91
N GLY A 123 9.48 27.78 -23.44
CA GLY A 123 8.36 28.56 -22.87
C GLY A 123 8.20 28.48 -21.35
N TYR A 124 8.88 27.55 -20.68
CA TYR A 124 8.85 27.36 -19.22
C TYR A 124 10.21 27.68 -18.58
N PRO A 125 10.26 28.62 -17.62
CA PRO A 125 11.52 29.05 -17.00
C PRO A 125 12.16 28.01 -16.05
N TRP A 126 11.44 26.94 -15.71
CA TRP A 126 11.89 25.82 -14.87
C TRP A 126 10.98 24.61 -15.05
N ALA A 127 11.43 23.45 -14.59
CA ALA A 127 10.53 22.35 -14.21
C ALA A 127 10.38 22.32 -12.69
N SER A 128 9.24 21.89 -12.17
CA SER A 128 8.98 21.84 -10.74
C SER A 128 8.06 20.70 -10.32
N VAL A 129 8.15 20.36 -9.03
CA VAL A 129 7.25 19.44 -8.36
C VAL A 129 6.60 20.15 -7.18
N TRP A 130 5.31 19.92 -6.98
CA TRP A 130 4.57 20.61 -5.93
C TRP A 130 3.48 19.75 -5.32
N THR A 131 3.09 20.09 -4.08
CA THR A 131 2.01 19.41 -3.36
C THR A 131 1.29 20.37 -2.40
N THR A 132 0.04 20.05 -2.08
CA THR A 132 -0.78 20.85 -1.15
C THR A 132 -0.48 20.45 0.30
N LEU A 133 -0.06 21.42 1.11
CA LEU A 133 0.20 21.25 2.54
C LEU A 133 -1.08 21.32 3.39
N GLY A 134 -2.08 22.08 2.92
CA GLY A 134 -3.35 22.28 3.62
C GLY A 134 -4.06 23.54 3.15
N THR A 135 -5.05 24.00 3.91
CA THR A 135 -5.82 25.22 3.61
C THR A 135 -5.36 26.39 4.47
N LEU A 136 -4.82 27.42 3.84
CA LEU A 136 -4.52 28.71 4.43
C LEU A 136 -5.80 29.54 4.58
N GLN A 137 -6.07 30.00 5.78
CA GLN A 137 -7.19 30.88 6.14
C GLN A 137 -6.84 31.63 7.44
N ALA A 138 -7.61 32.65 7.82
CA ALA A 138 -7.40 33.34 9.09
C ALA A 138 -7.45 32.37 10.29
N THR A 139 -6.45 32.44 11.18
CA THR A 139 -6.33 31.58 12.36
C THR A 139 -5.97 32.38 13.61
N PRO A 140 -6.62 32.12 14.76
CA PRO A 140 -6.28 32.80 16.01
C PRO A 140 -4.90 32.39 16.55
N ASP A 141 -4.47 31.16 16.23
CA ASP A 141 -3.26 30.51 16.72
C ASP A 141 -2.36 30.05 15.55
N TRP A 142 -1.13 29.69 15.90
CA TRP A 142 -0.16 29.08 14.99
C TRP A 142 -0.65 27.73 14.49
N THR A 143 -0.53 27.49 13.19
CA THR A 143 -0.87 26.24 12.52
C THR A 143 0.37 25.70 11.83
N ARG A 144 0.75 24.45 12.15
CA ARG A 144 1.87 23.76 11.52
C ARG A 144 1.41 23.03 10.26
N TYR A 145 2.04 23.36 9.15
CA TYR A 145 1.90 22.67 7.87
C TYR A 145 3.13 21.78 7.66
N THR A 146 2.92 20.56 7.16
CA THR A 146 4.01 19.60 6.99
C THR A 146 3.79 18.75 5.76
N VAL A 147 4.88 18.34 5.12
CA VAL A 147 4.89 17.27 4.14
C VAL A 147 6.19 16.49 4.25
N SER A 148 6.14 15.20 3.94
CA SER A 148 7.32 14.37 3.85
C SER A 148 7.26 13.50 2.60
N PHE A 149 8.40 13.26 1.96
CA PHE A 149 8.46 12.58 0.66
C PHE A 149 9.79 11.86 0.46
N ASP A 150 9.80 10.82 -0.39
CA ASP A 150 11.05 10.18 -0.85
C ASP A 150 11.54 10.90 -2.12
N PRO A 151 12.67 11.64 -2.05
CA PRO A 151 13.14 12.41 -3.20
C PRO A 151 13.71 11.55 -4.33
N ARG A 152 13.83 10.23 -4.14
CA ARG A 152 14.40 9.28 -5.11
C ARG A 152 13.34 8.64 -6.00
N SER A 153 12.06 8.94 -5.77
CA SER A 153 10.96 8.41 -6.58
C SER A 153 11.11 8.87 -8.04
N THR A 154 11.10 7.92 -8.98
CA THR A 154 11.14 8.22 -10.43
C THR A 154 9.76 8.54 -11.01
N VAL A 155 8.71 8.46 -10.20
CA VAL A 155 7.34 8.88 -10.53
C VAL A 155 6.84 9.90 -9.52
N LEU A 156 5.82 10.68 -9.89
CA LEU A 156 5.16 11.61 -8.97
C LEU A 156 4.45 10.81 -7.85
N PRO A 157 4.82 11.00 -6.57
CA PRO A 157 4.09 10.36 -5.48
C PRO A 157 2.63 10.83 -5.41
N LYS A 158 1.76 10.08 -4.74
CA LYS A 158 0.35 10.46 -4.56
C LYS A 158 0.25 11.86 -3.94
N GLY A 159 -0.56 12.73 -4.57
CA GLY A 159 -0.75 14.12 -4.13
C GLY A 159 0.36 15.10 -4.56
N TRP A 160 1.39 14.61 -5.25
CA TRP A 160 2.37 15.46 -5.93
C TRP A 160 2.01 15.67 -7.39
N HIS A 161 2.37 16.84 -7.89
CA HIS A 161 2.09 17.28 -9.25
C HIS A 161 3.35 17.85 -9.88
N GLY A 162 3.36 17.91 -11.21
CA GLY A 162 4.48 18.39 -12.01
C GLY A 162 4.16 19.67 -12.77
N THR A 163 5.17 20.48 -13.06
CA THR A 163 5.07 21.61 -14.00
C THR A 163 6.37 21.77 -14.77
N GLY A 164 6.31 22.42 -15.93
CA GLY A 164 7.42 22.57 -16.88
C GLY A 164 7.06 22.14 -18.31
N ALA A 165 5.87 21.54 -18.47
CA ALA A 165 5.19 21.30 -19.73
C ALA A 165 3.67 21.36 -19.52
N GLU A 166 2.91 21.19 -20.61
CA GLU A 166 1.45 21.11 -20.61
C GLU A 166 1.01 19.81 -21.30
N ASP A 167 -0.01 19.17 -20.76
CA ASP A 167 -0.70 18.09 -21.46
C ASP A 167 -1.36 18.67 -22.74
N PRO A 168 -1.11 18.10 -23.93
CA PRO A 168 -1.61 18.67 -25.19
C PRO A 168 -3.14 18.52 -25.38
N VAL A 169 -3.81 17.76 -24.53
CA VAL A 169 -5.26 17.51 -24.57
C VAL A 169 -5.97 18.28 -23.48
N THR A 170 -5.51 18.18 -22.23
CA THR A 170 -6.17 18.80 -21.08
C THR A 170 -5.65 20.20 -20.77
N PHE A 171 -4.46 20.55 -21.27
CA PHE A 171 -3.70 21.76 -20.92
C PHE A 171 -3.33 21.84 -19.43
N ASP A 172 -3.42 20.73 -18.71
CA ASP A 172 -2.99 20.68 -17.33
C ASP A 172 -1.45 20.75 -17.26
N PRO A 173 -0.90 21.41 -16.23
CA PRO A 173 0.54 21.40 -16.00
C PRO A 173 1.06 19.96 -15.78
N THR A 174 2.15 19.63 -16.46
CA THR A 174 2.83 18.33 -16.34
C THR A 174 4.33 18.52 -16.22
N LEU A 175 5.05 17.46 -15.79
CA LEU A 175 6.51 17.43 -15.92
C LEU A 175 6.88 17.35 -17.40
N PRO A 176 8.02 17.92 -17.81
CA PRO A 176 8.49 17.76 -19.17
C PRO A 176 8.70 16.29 -19.57
N PRO A 177 8.52 15.93 -20.86
CA PRO A 177 8.74 14.55 -21.31
C PRO A 177 10.14 14.03 -20.92
N GLY A 178 10.17 12.90 -20.22
CA GLY A 178 11.41 12.25 -19.77
C GLY A 178 12.02 12.82 -18.49
N VAL A 179 11.38 13.81 -17.84
CA VAL A 179 11.78 14.33 -16.53
C VAL A 179 10.96 13.64 -15.45
N SER A 180 11.64 13.06 -14.47
CA SER A 180 11.03 12.42 -13.29
C SER A 180 10.98 13.36 -12.07
N PHE A 181 10.24 12.93 -11.04
CA PHE A 181 10.23 13.58 -9.72
C PHE A 181 11.65 13.66 -9.12
N ALA A 182 12.41 12.56 -9.18
CA ALA A 182 13.81 12.51 -8.75
C ALA A 182 14.73 13.45 -9.54
N ASP A 183 14.50 13.62 -10.85
CA ASP A 183 15.34 14.52 -11.68
C ASP A 183 15.20 15.98 -11.23
N VAL A 184 13.97 16.41 -10.90
CA VAL A 184 13.75 17.76 -10.34
C VAL A 184 14.44 17.91 -8.99
N LEU A 185 14.31 16.90 -8.12
CA LEU A 185 14.85 16.94 -6.76
C LEU A 185 16.37 16.75 -6.68
N ALA A 186 17.01 16.23 -7.71
CA ALA A 186 18.47 16.14 -7.79
C ALA A 186 19.16 17.52 -7.94
N GLN A 187 18.40 18.57 -8.28
CA GLN A 187 18.94 19.88 -8.62
C GLN A 187 17.92 21.00 -8.36
N VAL A 188 17.39 21.07 -7.14
CA VAL A 188 16.51 22.16 -6.71
C VAL A 188 17.34 23.43 -6.55
N ASP A 189 16.93 24.52 -7.19
CA ASP A 189 17.58 25.83 -7.04
C ASP A 189 16.66 26.89 -6.42
N GLU A 190 15.39 26.58 -6.23
CA GLU A 190 14.43 27.43 -5.53
C GLU A 190 13.34 26.57 -4.89
N ILE A 191 12.94 26.93 -3.67
CA ILE A 191 11.75 26.40 -3.01
C ILE A 191 10.80 27.56 -2.69
N LEU A 192 9.51 27.31 -2.83
CA LEU A 192 8.46 28.27 -2.56
C LEU A 192 7.38 27.64 -1.70
N VAL A 193 6.86 28.41 -0.76
CA VAL A 193 5.57 28.17 -0.13
C VAL A 193 4.62 29.22 -0.66
N THR A 194 3.57 28.79 -1.35
CA THR A 194 2.71 29.71 -2.08
C THR A 194 1.24 29.29 -2.06
N THR A 195 0.34 30.22 -2.33
CA THR A 195 -1.06 29.92 -2.67
C THR A 195 -1.31 29.90 -4.18
N ASP A 196 -0.29 30.20 -4.99
CA ASP A 196 -0.36 30.11 -6.45
C ASP A 196 -0.22 28.65 -6.87
N LYS A 197 -1.33 28.04 -7.30
CA LYS A 197 -1.30 26.68 -7.84
C LYS A 197 -0.96 26.75 -9.32
N PRO A 198 0.09 26.07 -9.79
CA PRO A 198 0.38 26.01 -11.22
C PRO A 198 -0.87 25.62 -12.03
N GLY A 199 -1.14 26.38 -13.10
CA GLY A 199 -2.33 26.23 -13.95
C GLY A 199 -3.59 26.98 -13.46
N LEU A 200 -3.58 27.58 -12.27
CA LEU A 200 -4.71 28.34 -11.73
C LEU A 200 -4.38 29.83 -11.62
N SER A 201 -5.09 30.69 -12.36
CA SER A 201 -5.00 32.14 -12.15
C SER A 201 -5.91 32.56 -10.99
N VAL A 202 -5.31 33.10 -9.93
CA VAL A 202 -6.00 33.71 -8.80
C VAL A 202 -5.88 35.25 -8.84
N GLY A 203 -6.95 35.95 -8.43
CA GLY A 203 -6.98 37.42 -8.40
C GLY A 203 -6.30 38.00 -7.15
N LEU A 204 -6.10 39.33 -7.13
CA LEU A 204 -5.43 40.07 -6.06
C LEU A 204 -5.79 39.61 -4.64
N MET A 205 -4.76 39.51 -3.81
CA MET A 205 -4.87 39.05 -2.43
C MET A 205 -4.19 40.04 -1.48
N ASP A 206 -4.90 40.38 -0.40
CA ASP A 206 -4.37 41.11 0.74
C ASP A 206 -4.09 40.12 1.86
N VAL A 207 -2.85 40.12 2.35
CA VAL A 207 -2.35 39.17 3.33
C VAL A 207 -1.81 39.93 4.53
N ASP A 208 -2.14 39.46 5.73
CA ASP A 208 -1.41 39.76 6.97
C ASP A 208 -1.22 38.44 7.71
N LEU A 209 -0.01 37.88 7.62
CA LEU A 209 0.33 36.63 8.26
C LEU A 209 1.75 36.63 8.83
N ARG A 210 1.99 35.66 9.70
CA ARG A 210 3.24 35.42 10.39
C ARG A 210 3.72 34.02 10.07
N ALA A 211 5.00 33.89 9.78
CA ALA A 211 5.64 32.62 9.42
C ALA A 211 6.84 32.38 10.34
N ASP A 212 6.98 31.14 10.80
CA ASP A 212 8.03 30.75 11.74
C ASP A 212 8.36 29.26 11.62
N ASN A 213 9.46 28.83 12.25
CA ASN A 213 9.93 27.45 12.33
C ASN A 213 9.96 26.73 10.98
N LEU A 214 10.37 27.44 9.94
CA LEU A 214 10.46 26.82 8.64
C LEU A 214 11.57 25.78 8.69
N SER A 215 11.24 24.51 8.45
CA SER A 215 12.17 23.42 8.67
C SER A 215 12.34 22.54 7.45
N ILE A 216 13.57 22.08 7.23
CA ILE A 216 13.86 20.98 6.32
C ILE A 216 14.69 19.91 7.01
N ASP A 217 14.22 18.68 6.94
CA ASP A 217 14.89 17.49 7.45
C ASP A 217 15.19 16.54 6.29
N ARG A 218 16.45 16.45 5.89
CA ARG A 218 16.92 15.54 4.82
C ARG A 218 17.14 14.10 5.30
N ALA A 219 16.66 13.78 6.50
CA ALA A 219 16.59 12.43 7.04
C ALA A 219 15.15 12.01 7.39
N ALA A 220 14.18 12.93 7.40
CA ALA A 220 12.78 12.61 7.61
C ALA A 220 12.16 12.02 6.33
N GLY A 221 12.04 10.69 6.26
CA GLY A 221 11.12 10.07 5.32
C GLY A 221 9.68 10.52 5.55
N PRO A 222 8.74 10.19 4.64
CA PRO A 222 7.33 10.12 5.01
C PRO A 222 7.23 9.47 6.38
N ALA A 223 6.56 10.15 7.32
CA ALA A 223 6.30 9.55 8.62
C ALA A 223 5.65 8.20 8.35
N PRO A 224 6.12 7.10 8.98
CA PRO A 224 5.51 5.80 8.74
C PRO A 224 4.01 5.92 8.93
N VAL A 225 3.22 5.61 7.90
CA VAL A 225 1.76 5.61 8.00
C VAL A 225 1.42 4.72 9.17
N THR A 226 0.81 5.25 10.22
CA THR A 226 0.46 4.42 11.37
C THR A 226 -0.66 3.48 10.93
N PRO A 227 -0.42 2.15 10.88
CA PRO A 227 -1.46 1.21 10.53
C PRO A 227 -2.57 1.26 11.58
N PRO A 228 -3.84 0.99 11.21
CA PRO A 228 -4.89 0.86 12.20
C PRO A 228 -4.58 -0.33 13.13
N GLN A 229 -5.11 -0.25 14.33
CA GLN A 229 -5.20 -1.40 15.22
C GLN A 229 -6.45 -2.20 14.89
N TYR A 230 -6.44 -3.50 15.17
CA TYR A 230 -7.46 -4.44 14.75
C TYR A 230 -8.04 -5.21 15.93
N GLU A 231 -9.34 -5.48 15.87
CA GLU A 231 -9.91 -6.65 16.53
C GLU A 231 -9.70 -7.89 15.64
N ILE A 232 -9.57 -9.07 16.27
CA ILE A 232 -9.41 -10.34 15.55
C ILE A 232 -10.50 -11.31 15.97
N VAL A 233 -11.07 -11.99 14.97
CA VAL A 233 -12.14 -12.97 15.09
C VAL A 233 -11.62 -14.31 14.58
N ASP A 234 -11.80 -15.35 15.38
CA ASP A 234 -11.64 -16.73 14.95
C ASP A 234 -12.91 -17.16 14.22
N LEU A 235 -12.79 -17.56 12.95
CA LEU A 235 -13.94 -17.94 12.14
C LEU A 235 -14.48 -19.33 12.49
N GLY A 236 -13.71 -20.13 13.24
CA GLY A 236 -14.06 -21.49 13.64
C GLY A 236 -13.66 -22.55 12.60
N ASP A 237 -14.22 -23.74 12.78
CA ASP A 237 -14.02 -24.94 11.96
C ASP A 237 -15.29 -25.82 12.03
N PHE A 238 -15.31 -26.95 11.30
CA PHE A 238 -16.41 -27.93 11.35
C PHE A 238 -16.18 -29.04 12.39
N GLY A 239 -15.50 -28.71 13.48
CA GLY A 239 -15.11 -29.64 14.54
C GLY A 239 -13.86 -30.46 14.20
N GLY A 240 -13.09 -30.06 13.19
CA GLY A 240 -11.73 -30.51 12.90
C GLY A 240 -10.67 -29.67 13.64
N GLU A 241 -9.44 -29.63 13.12
CA GLU A 241 -8.36 -28.81 13.69
C GLU A 241 -7.89 -27.68 12.77
N LEU A 242 -8.12 -27.79 11.45
CA LEU A 242 -7.63 -26.84 10.46
C LEU A 242 -8.76 -26.07 9.77
N ALA A 243 -8.57 -24.78 9.56
CA ALA A 243 -9.40 -23.90 8.76
C ALA A 243 -8.55 -22.79 8.12
N ASN A 244 -8.86 -22.46 6.87
CA ASN A 244 -8.22 -21.43 6.08
C ASN A 244 -9.28 -20.48 5.52
N ALA A 245 -9.13 -19.18 5.75
CA ALA A 245 -9.88 -18.15 5.05
C ALA A 245 -9.09 -17.71 3.81
N HIS A 246 -9.68 -17.87 2.63
CA HIS A 246 -9.00 -17.64 1.35
C HIS A 246 -9.34 -16.29 0.73
N ASP A 247 -10.59 -15.82 0.85
CA ASP A 247 -11.01 -14.55 0.27
C ASP A 247 -12.13 -13.88 1.08
N ILE A 248 -12.30 -12.57 0.91
CA ILE A 248 -13.28 -11.74 1.61
C ILE A 248 -13.86 -10.66 0.69
N ASN A 249 -15.17 -10.42 0.77
CA ASN A 249 -15.83 -9.33 0.05
C ASN A 249 -16.09 -8.11 0.95
N ASP A 250 -16.61 -7.01 0.39
CA ASP A 250 -16.86 -5.76 1.12
C ASP A 250 -18.02 -5.84 2.12
N ALA A 251 -18.86 -6.87 2.04
CA ALA A 251 -19.87 -7.18 3.06
C ALA A 251 -19.27 -7.87 4.30
N GLY A 252 -17.99 -8.24 4.26
CA GLY A 252 -17.30 -8.97 5.31
C GLY A 252 -17.64 -10.46 5.33
N HIS A 253 -18.16 -11.00 4.22
CA HIS A 253 -18.35 -12.43 4.04
C HIS A 253 -17.04 -13.08 3.58
N VAL A 254 -16.81 -14.33 3.96
CA VAL A 254 -15.51 -15.00 3.77
C VAL A 254 -15.68 -16.36 3.10
N ALA A 255 -14.88 -16.62 2.07
CA ALA A 255 -14.74 -17.94 1.46
C ALA A 255 -13.55 -18.66 2.07
N GLY A 256 -13.69 -19.98 2.27
CA GLY A 256 -12.57 -20.74 2.76
C GLY A 256 -12.76 -22.24 2.76
N THR A 257 -11.90 -22.90 3.53
CA THR A 257 -11.90 -24.34 3.73
C THR A 257 -11.75 -24.64 5.21
N ALA A 258 -12.52 -25.58 5.74
CA ALA A 258 -12.38 -26.05 7.11
C ALA A 258 -12.47 -27.58 7.18
N GLU A 259 -11.71 -28.17 8.10
CA GLU A 259 -11.79 -29.60 8.38
C GLU A 259 -13.03 -29.91 9.22
N ALA A 260 -13.74 -30.95 8.80
CA ALA A 260 -14.72 -31.62 9.64
C ALA A 260 -14.06 -32.64 10.59
N THR A 261 -14.83 -33.19 11.54
CA THR A 261 -14.34 -34.16 12.54
C THR A 261 -13.73 -35.43 11.91
N ASN A 262 -14.10 -35.77 10.67
CA ASN A 262 -13.53 -36.89 9.91
C ASN A 262 -12.23 -36.51 9.16
N ARG A 263 -11.70 -35.30 9.36
CA ARG A 263 -10.54 -34.72 8.66
C ARG A 263 -10.75 -34.49 7.16
N GLU A 264 -12.00 -34.49 6.69
CA GLU A 264 -12.29 -34.07 5.32
C GLU A 264 -12.36 -32.54 5.27
N ALA A 265 -11.68 -31.97 4.28
CA ALA A 265 -11.70 -30.53 4.01
C ALA A 265 -13.01 -30.16 3.29
N GLN A 266 -13.74 -29.21 3.85
CA GLN A 266 -15.03 -28.76 3.35
C GLN A 266 -14.93 -27.28 3.00
N ALA A 267 -15.39 -26.92 1.80
CA ALA A 267 -15.53 -25.54 1.40
C ALA A 267 -16.59 -24.87 2.27
N PHE A 268 -16.32 -23.64 2.72
CA PHE A 268 -17.26 -22.88 3.50
C PHE A 268 -17.51 -21.48 2.94
N PHE A 269 -18.70 -20.98 3.27
CA PHE A 269 -19.10 -19.58 3.20
C PHE A 269 -19.36 -19.10 4.63
N TRP A 270 -18.64 -18.09 5.09
CA TRP A 270 -18.84 -17.50 6.41
C TRP A 270 -19.56 -16.17 6.25
N HIS A 271 -20.73 -16.04 6.86
CA HIS A 271 -21.53 -14.82 6.86
C HIS A 271 -22.32 -14.75 8.16
N GLU A 272 -22.68 -13.53 8.58
CA GLU A 272 -23.49 -13.31 9.80
C GLU A 272 -22.97 -14.00 11.08
N GLY A 273 -21.65 -14.19 11.19
CA GLY A 273 -21.03 -14.83 12.36
C GLY A 273 -21.04 -16.36 12.36
N ALA A 274 -21.44 -17.00 11.26
CA ALA A 274 -21.57 -18.45 11.16
C ALA A 274 -20.89 -19.01 9.90
N MET A 275 -20.32 -20.21 10.03
CA MET A 275 -19.73 -20.97 8.93
C MET A 275 -20.77 -21.90 8.31
N LEU A 276 -21.04 -21.74 7.01
CA LEU A 276 -21.92 -22.59 6.20
C LEU A 276 -21.07 -23.52 5.33
N ASN A 277 -21.30 -24.83 5.39
CA ASN A 277 -20.76 -25.78 4.40
C ASN A 277 -21.53 -25.66 3.08
N ILE A 278 -20.84 -25.31 2.00
CA ILE A 278 -21.45 -25.06 0.68
C ILE A 278 -21.64 -26.32 -0.18
N GLY A 279 -21.27 -27.49 0.35
CA GLY A 279 -21.42 -28.80 -0.27
C GLY A 279 -20.22 -29.23 -1.11
N SER A 280 -20.47 -30.16 -2.03
CA SER A 280 -19.48 -30.75 -2.92
C SER A 280 -20.15 -31.22 -4.22
N LEU A 281 -19.36 -31.35 -5.29
CA LEU A 281 -19.75 -32.00 -6.54
C LEU A 281 -19.98 -33.52 -6.38
N MET A 282 -19.63 -34.11 -5.24
CA MET A 282 -19.98 -35.49 -4.85
C MET A 282 -20.80 -35.52 -3.55
N PRO A 283 -22.08 -35.11 -3.57
CA PRO A 283 -22.88 -35.05 -2.33
C PRO A 283 -23.20 -36.43 -1.75
N ASP A 284 -23.25 -37.48 -2.59
CA ASP A 284 -23.65 -38.84 -2.18
C ASP A 284 -22.46 -39.80 -1.93
N ASN A 285 -21.22 -39.34 -2.12
CA ASN A 285 -20.01 -40.18 -1.99
C ASN A 285 -19.00 -39.55 -1.02
N ALA A 286 -18.43 -40.37 -0.13
CA ALA A 286 -17.30 -39.98 0.72
C ALA A 286 -15.97 -40.48 0.10
N PRO A 287 -14.87 -39.69 0.17
CA PRO A 287 -14.75 -38.40 0.84
C PRO A 287 -15.22 -37.20 -0.01
N SER A 288 -15.85 -36.23 0.65
CA SER A 288 -16.43 -35.02 0.04
C SER A 288 -15.48 -33.84 0.24
N TYR A 289 -14.37 -33.83 -0.52
CA TYR A 289 -13.36 -32.77 -0.44
C TYR A 289 -13.76 -31.56 -1.28
N GLY A 290 -13.68 -30.37 -0.70
CA GLY A 290 -13.87 -29.09 -1.38
C GLY A 290 -13.09 -27.95 -0.74
N VAL A 291 -12.70 -26.97 -1.57
CA VAL A 291 -11.98 -25.75 -1.17
C VAL A 291 -12.63 -24.57 -1.89
N ALA A 292 -13.10 -23.56 -1.17
CA ALA A 292 -13.49 -22.27 -1.77
C ALA A 292 -12.28 -21.32 -1.72
N ARG A 293 -11.85 -20.81 -2.88
CA ARG A 293 -10.64 -20.00 -3.05
C ARG A 293 -10.91 -18.53 -3.29
N GLY A 294 -11.91 -18.20 -4.10
CA GLY A 294 -12.25 -16.83 -4.48
C GLY A 294 -13.73 -16.53 -4.26
N MET A 295 -14.02 -15.26 -4.03
CA MET A 295 -15.37 -14.75 -3.81
C MET A 295 -15.60 -13.44 -4.56
N SER A 296 -16.84 -13.20 -5.02
CA SER A 296 -17.27 -11.90 -5.56
C SER A 296 -18.08 -11.08 -4.56
N GLU A 297 -18.31 -9.80 -4.88
CA GLU A 297 -19.19 -8.91 -4.08
C GLU A 297 -20.67 -9.35 -4.09
N ASN A 298 -21.05 -10.26 -4.98
CA ASN A 298 -22.40 -10.84 -5.05
C ASN A 298 -22.47 -12.25 -4.42
N ASP A 299 -21.52 -12.60 -3.54
CA ASP A 299 -21.44 -13.90 -2.86
C ASP A 299 -21.40 -15.10 -3.83
N PHE A 300 -20.77 -14.92 -5.00
CA PHE A 300 -20.36 -16.06 -5.82
C PHE A 300 -19.08 -16.63 -5.28
N LEU A 301 -19.02 -17.94 -5.09
CA LEU A 301 -17.84 -18.63 -4.60
C LEU A 301 -17.30 -19.56 -5.67
N VAL A 302 -15.98 -19.63 -5.78
CA VAL A 302 -15.30 -20.56 -6.70
C VAL A 302 -14.16 -21.26 -6.00
N GLY A 303 -13.74 -22.37 -6.56
CA GLY A 303 -12.65 -23.16 -6.01
C GLY A 303 -12.58 -24.52 -6.67
N GLU A 304 -12.29 -25.55 -5.90
CA GLU A 304 -12.29 -26.92 -6.39
C GLU A 304 -13.07 -27.89 -5.49
N SER A 305 -13.64 -28.92 -6.11
CA SER A 305 -14.29 -30.03 -5.44
C SER A 305 -13.97 -31.32 -6.16
N MET A 306 -13.91 -32.42 -5.41
CA MET A 306 -13.71 -33.73 -6.04
C MET A 306 -14.95 -34.20 -6.82
N THR A 307 -14.69 -34.89 -7.93
CA THR A 307 -15.65 -35.60 -8.78
C THR A 307 -15.16 -37.03 -9.04
N PRO A 308 -16.02 -38.00 -9.41
CA PRO A 308 -15.58 -39.34 -9.76
C PRO A 308 -14.81 -39.34 -11.09
N MET A 309 -13.68 -40.03 -11.16
CA MET A 309 -12.97 -40.21 -12.44
C MET A 309 -13.74 -41.15 -13.37
N VAL A 310 -13.89 -40.75 -14.63
CA VAL A 310 -14.51 -41.55 -15.68
C VAL A 310 -13.58 -42.72 -16.02
N GLY A 311 -14.11 -43.94 -16.00
CA GLY A 311 -13.34 -45.15 -16.36
C GLY A 311 -12.44 -45.73 -15.25
N PHE A 312 -12.33 -45.08 -14.08
CA PHE A 312 -11.58 -45.59 -12.92
C PHE A 312 -12.47 -45.62 -11.66
N PRO A 313 -13.29 -46.68 -11.47
CA PRO A 313 -14.17 -46.78 -10.31
C PRO A 313 -13.41 -46.69 -8.98
N GLY A 314 -13.85 -45.76 -8.11
CA GLY A 314 -13.22 -45.52 -6.81
C GLY A 314 -12.07 -44.51 -6.82
N ALA A 315 -11.70 -43.96 -7.97
CA ALA A 315 -10.80 -42.82 -8.08
C ALA A 315 -11.59 -41.51 -8.25
N SER A 316 -10.99 -40.41 -7.81
CA SER A 316 -11.56 -39.06 -7.90
C SER A 316 -10.56 -38.07 -8.49
N VAL A 317 -11.09 -37.05 -9.15
CA VAL A 317 -10.35 -35.93 -9.75
C VAL A 317 -10.90 -34.62 -9.21
N SER A 318 -10.05 -33.61 -9.08
CA SER A 318 -10.44 -32.28 -8.62
C SER A 318 -10.95 -31.45 -9.79
N HIS A 319 -12.18 -30.96 -9.70
CA HIS A 319 -12.76 -30.04 -10.69
C HIS A 319 -13.03 -28.67 -10.08
N ALA A 320 -12.81 -27.64 -10.90
CA ALA A 320 -13.22 -26.27 -10.62
C ALA A 320 -14.73 -26.18 -10.50
N PHE A 321 -15.21 -25.43 -9.51
CA PHE A 321 -16.63 -25.17 -9.34
C PHE A 321 -16.96 -23.67 -9.34
N PHE A 322 -18.22 -23.37 -9.66
CA PHE A 322 -18.91 -22.14 -9.30
C PHE A 322 -20.04 -22.45 -8.33
N TRP A 323 -20.25 -21.62 -7.32
CA TRP A 323 -21.33 -21.76 -6.36
C TRP A 323 -22.04 -20.42 -6.13
N SER A 324 -23.36 -20.48 -5.99
CA SER A 324 -24.19 -19.41 -5.42
C SER A 324 -25.33 -20.05 -4.63
N GLU A 325 -25.97 -19.30 -3.74
CA GLU A 325 -27.12 -19.81 -2.98
C GLU A 325 -28.28 -20.23 -3.91
N ASP A 326 -28.46 -19.52 -5.03
CA ASP A 326 -29.51 -19.78 -6.01
C ASP A 326 -29.28 -21.05 -6.85
N THR A 327 -28.02 -21.33 -7.20
CA THR A 327 -27.68 -22.43 -8.12
C THR A 327 -27.13 -23.66 -7.43
N GLY A 328 -26.64 -23.53 -6.20
CA GLY A 328 -25.72 -24.50 -5.61
C GLY A 328 -24.43 -24.62 -6.43
N MET A 329 -23.71 -25.74 -6.23
CA MET A 329 -22.42 -26.00 -6.85
C MET A 329 -22.57 -26.49 -8.30
N ILE A 330 -21.86 -25.85 -9.23
CA ILE A 330 -21.80 -26.16 -10.66
C ILE A 330 -20.38 -26.61 -10.99
N ASP A 331 -20.24 -27.77 -11.63
CA ASP A 331 -18.97 -28.26 -12.20
C ASP A 331 -18.62 -27.44 -13.47
N LEU A 332 -17.44 -26.82 -13.50
CA LEU A 332 -16.97 -26.01 -14.62
C LEU A 332 -16.27 -26.84 -15.71
N THR A 333 -15.87 -28.08 -15.40
CA THR A 333 -15.21 -29.01 -16.33
C THR A 333 -15.88 -30.39 -16.34
N PRO A 334 -17.21 -30.47 -16.57
CA PRO A 334 -17.93 -31.73 -16.47
C PRO A 334 -17.51 -32.71 -17.57
N GLY A 335 -17.38 -33.99 -17.18
CA GLY A 335 -17.07 -35.09 -18.11
C GLY A 335 -15.61 -35.18 -18.54
N THR A 336 -14.70 -34.46 -17.88
CA THR A 336 -13.26 -34.56 -18.07
C THR A 336 -12.62 -35.35 -16.93
N ASP A 337 -11.43 -35.94 -17.18
CA ASP A 337 -10.59 -36.58 -16.15
C ASP A 337 -9.36 -35.72 -15.80
N ASN A 338 -9.34 -34.47 -16.27
CA ASN A 338 -8.24 -33.54 -16.04
C ASN A 338 -8.54 -32.68 -14.81
N MET A 339 -7.51 -32.38 -14.03
CA MET A 339 -7.65 -31.51 -12.87
C MET A 339 -7.92 -30.07 -13.30
N SER A 340 -8.88 -29.41 -12.65
CA SER A 340 -9.12 -27.97 -12.76
C SER A 340 -9.29 -27.34 -11.39
N GLN A 341 -8.92 -26.06 -11.30
CA GLN A 341 -9.08 -25.22 -10.12
C GLN A 341 -9.56 -23.84 -10.57
N ALA A 342 -10.55 -23.27 -9.87
CA ALA A 342 -10.89 -21.87 -10.02
C ALA A 342 -10.24 -21.07 -8.89
N TRP A 343 -9.58 -19.98 -9.24
CA TRP A 343 -8.85 -19.14 -8.29
C TRP A 343 -9.66 -17.92 -7.87
N ASP A 344 -10.45 -17.35 -8.79
CA ASP A 344 -11.12 -16.08 -8.55
C ASP A 344 -12.37 -15.88 -9.43
N VAL A 345 -13.27 -15.00 -8.99
CA VAL A 345 -14.54 -14.67 -9.64
C VAL A 345 -14.93 -13.21 -9.42
N ASN A 346 -15.39 -12.53 -10.47
CA ASN A 346 -15.95 -11.19 -10.32
C ASN A 346 -17.48 -11.19 -10.18
N SER A 347 -18.06 -10.04 -9.87
CA SER A 347 -19.49 -9.88 -9.60
C SER A 347 -20.37 -10.08 -10.84
N SER A 348 -19.77 -10.09 -12.04
CA SER A 348 -20.42 -10.49 -13.30
C SER A 348 -20.47 -12.01 -13.51
N GLY A 349 -19.94 -12.81 -12.59
CA GLY A 349 -19.91 -14.26 -12.67
C GLY A 349 -18.86 -14.80 -13.66
N GLN A 350 -17.84 -14.00 -13.98
CA GLN A 350 -16.70 -14.46 -14.76
C GLN A 350 -15.69 -15.13 -13.81
N VAL A 351 -15.35 -16.37 -14.10
CA VAL A 351 -14.48 -17.21 -13.26
C VAL A 351 -13.15 -17.44 -13.95
N VAL A 352 -12.05 -17.30 -13.22
CA VAL A 352 -10.70 -17.57 -13.72
C VAL A 352 -10.05 -18.72 -12.98
N GLY A 353 -9.15 -19.43 -13.65
CA GLY A 353 -8.53 -20.59 -13.05
C GLY A 353 -7.47 -21.28 -13.91
N SER A 354 -7.14 -22.50 -13.53
CA SER A 354 -6.25 -23.40 -14.26
C SER A 354 -6.94 -24.72 -14.60
N TYR A 355 -6.63 -25.23 -15.79
CA TYR A 355 -7.03 -26.56 -16.27
C TYR A 355 -5.89 -27.17 -17.10
N THR A 356 -5.94 -27.06 -18.43
CA THR A 356 -4.81 -27.36 -19.35
C THR A 356 -3.91 -26.13 -19.61
N GLY A 357 -4.05 -25.11 -18.75
CA GLY A 357 -3.60 -23.74 -18.92
C GLY A 357 -4.57 -22.78 -18.23
N ALA A 358 -4.31 -21.49 -18.31
CA ALA A 358 -5.19 -20.47 -17.77
C ALA A 358 -6.54 -20.46 -18.51
N PHE A 359 -7.65 -20.37 -17.77
CA PHE A 359 -8.99 -20.26 -18.35
C PHE A 359 -9.75 -19.04 -17.84
N LEU A 360 -10.72 -18.61 -18.66
CA LEU A 360 -11.84 -17.77 -18.26
C LEU A 360 -13.13 -18.53 -18.55
N TRP A 361 -14.07 -18.54 -17.61
CA TRP A 361 -15.38 -19.14 -17.76
C TRP A 361 -16.46 -18.10 -17.47
N SER A 362 -17.58 -18.18 -18.19
CA SER A 362 -18.84 -17.53 -17.80
C SER A 362 -19.97 -18.50 -18.08
N GLN A 363 -21.12 -18.33 -17.42
CA GLN A 363 -22.29 -19.16 -17.71
C GLN A 363 -22.76 -19.01 -19.16
N ALA A 364 -22.58 -17.84 -19.77
CA ALA A 364 -23.00 -17.54 -21.12
C ALA A 364 -22.06 -18.13 -22.19
N ASP A 365 -20.75 -18.06 -21.95
CA ASP A 365 -19.73 -18.37 -22.96
C ASP A 365 -19.05 -19.73 -22.73
N GLY A 366 -19.22 -20.33 -21.54
CA GLY A 366 -18.51 -21.53 -21.13
C GLY A 366 -17.02 -21.29 -20.91
N LEU A 367 -16.24 -22.37 -20.84
CA LEU A 367 -14.80 -22.32 -20.58
C LEU A 367 -14.05 -21.96 -21.88
N ARG A 368 -13.18 -20.95 -21.80
CA ARG A 368 -12.19 -20.63 -22.85
C ARG A 368 -10.79 -20.52 -22.26
N ASN A 369 -9.80 -21.00 -22.99
CA ASN A 369 -8.39 -20.80 -22.62
C ASN A 369 -7.97 -19.35 -22.90
N ILE A 370 -7.20 -18.78 -22.00
CA ILE A 370 -6.58 -17.45 -22.11
C ILE A 370 -5.07 -17.56 -21.86
N GLY A 371 -4.32 -16.48 -22.09
CA GLY A 371 -2.86 -16.44 -21.93
C GLY A 371 -2.11 -16.12 -23.22
N LEU A 372 -0.79 -16.10 -23.11
CA LEU A 372 0.25 -15.85 -24.10
C LEU A 372 0.51 -17.08 -24.98
N GLY A 373 0.01 -18.25 -24.59
CA GLY A 373 0.08 -19.48 -25.37
C GLY A 373 1.40 -20.24 -25.20
N GLY A 374 2.16 -19.96 -24.14
CA GLY A 374 3.40 -20.67 -23.82
C GLY A 374 3.19 -22.00 -23.07
N GLY A 375 1.96 -22.34 -22.69
CA GLY A 375 1.60 -23.60 -22.06
C GLY A 375 1.26 -23.44 -20.58
N ASP A 376 1.71 -24.40 -19.74
CA ASP A 376 1.40 -24.49 -18.30
C ASP A 376 1.39 -23.13 -17.60
N GLY A 377 0.23 -22.78 -17.04
CA GLY A 377 -0.03 -21.48 -16.42
C GLY A 377 -1.40 -21.45 -15.75
N ALA A 378 -1.66 -20.39 -15.01
CA ALA A 378 -2.90 -20.15 -14.29
C ALA A 378 -3.32 -18.68 -14.43
N ALA A 379 -4.64 -18.46 -14.45
CA ALA A 379 -5.21 -17.15 -14.16
C ALA A 379 -5.58 -17.13 -12.66
N GLU A 380 -5.00 -16.18 -11.93
CA GLU A 380 -5.02 -16.13 -10.46
C GLU A 380 -6.00 -15.10 -9.93
N GLY A 381 -6.20 -13.99 -10.65
CA GLY A 381 -7.09 -12.91 -10.23
C GLY A 381 -7.84 -12.26 -11.39
N ILE A 382 -9.04 -11.77 -11.12
CA ILE A 382 -9.91 -11.02 -12.02
C ILE A 382 -10.52 -9.82 -11.28
N ASN A 383 -10.58 -8.66 -11.94
CA ASN A 383 -11.28 -7.48 -11.40
C ASN A 383 -12.69 -7.31 -11.99
N GLU A 384 -13.44 -6.32 -11.50
CA GLU A 384 -14.81 -6.05 -11.95
C GLU A 384 -14.89 -5.49 -13.38
N ASN A 385 -13.76 -5.03 -13.93
CA ASN A 385 -13.66 -4.61 -15.34
C ASN A 385 -13.40 -5.78 -16.30
N GLY A 386 -13.27 -7.00 -15.77
CA GLY A 386 -12.95 -8.21 -16.53
C GLY A 386 -11.49 -8.26 -16.99
N GLU A 387 -10.60 -7.55 -16.31
CA GLU A 387 -9.15 -7.70 -16.48
C GLU A 387 -8.64 -8.82 -15.57
N VAL A 388 -7.80 -9.68 -16.12
CA VAL A 388 -7.33 -10.91 -15.49
C VAL A 388 -5.82 -10.86 -15.33
N CYS A 389 -5.29 -11.13 -14.15
CA CYS A 389 -3.86 -11.40 -13.97
C CYS A 389 -3.59 -12.90 -13.84
N GLY A 390 -2.47 -13.34 -14.39
CA GLY A 390 -2.02 -14.72 -14.27
C GLY A 390 -0.53 -14.87 -14.48
N TYR A 391 -0.09 -16.11 -14.62
CA TYR A 391 1.27 -16.44 -15.01
C TYR A 391 1.29 -17.65 -15.93
N GLU A 392 2.31 -17.75 -16.77
CA GLU A 392 2.58 -18.92 -17.61
C GLU A 392 4.04 -18.93 -18.06
N TRP A 393 4.48 -20.02 -18.69
CA TRP A 393 5.75 -20.01 -19.42
C TRP A 393 5.70 -19.00 -20.57
N ASN A 394 6.74 -18.18 -20.73
CA ASN A 394 6.83 -17.31 -21.89
C ASN A 394 6.91 -18.12 -23.20
N VAL A 395 6.61 -17.49 -24.33
CA VAL A 395 6.55 -18.14 -25.66
C VAL A 395 7.86 -18.83 -26.06
N GLU A 396 8.99 -18.36 -25.53
CA GLU A 396 10.31 -18.95 -25.75
C GLU A 396 10.59 -20.18 -24.87
N GLY A 397 9.77 -20.44 -23.85
CA GLY A 397 9.92 -21.53 -22.88
C GLY A 397 11.12 -21.36 -21.94
N THR A 398 11.58 -20.13 -21.72
CA THR A 398 12.79 -19.82 -20.95
C THR A 398 12.51 -19.48 -19.50
N ARG A 399 11.34 -18.92 -19.18
CA ARG A 399 10.93 -18.58 -17.81
C ARG A 399 9.42 -18.46 -17.68
N VAL A 400 8.93 -18.54 -16.43
CA VAL A 400 7.55 -18.15 -16.08
C VAL A 400 7.44 -16.64 -15.99
N VAL A 401 6.40 -16.07 -16.60
CA VAL A 401 6.13 -14.63 -16.62
C VAL A 401 4.71 -14.35 -16.17
N GLY A 402 4.56 -13.30 -15.37
CA GLY A 402 3.26 -12.71 -15.04
C GLY A 402 2.70 -11.94 -16.23
N TRP A 403 1.37 -11.90 -16.35
CA TRP A 403 0.68 -11.19 -17.43
C TRP A 403 -0.66 -10.62 -16.97
N VAL A 404 -1.18 -9.67 -17.74
CA VAL A 404 -2.54 -9.14 -17.62
C VAL A 404 -3.28 -9.27 -18.95
N TYR A 405 -4.50 -9.77 -18.90
CA TYR A 405 -5.40 -10.01 -20.04
C TYR A 405 -6.71 -9.23 -19.86
N ASP A 406 -7.12 -8.45 -20.86
CA ASP A 406 -8.41 -7.76 -20.88
C ASP A 406 -9.45 -8.60 -21.62
N SER A 407 -10.46 -9.12 -20.90
CA SER A 407 -11.47 -9.98 -21.50
C SER A 407 -12.38 -9.30 -22.52
N ARG A 408 -12.48 -7.97 -22.49
CA ARG A 408 -13.32 -7.15 -23.38
C ARG A 408 -12.66 -6.91 -24.72
N THR A 409 -11.34 -6.73 -24.72
CA THR A 409 -10.56 -6.43 -25.93
C THR A 409 -9.76 -7.63 -26.45
N GLY A 410 -9.50 -8.62 -25.60
CA GLY A 410 -8.60 -9.75 -25.87
C GLY A 410 -7.12 -9.36 -25.82
N ALA A 411 -6.79 -8.13 -25.41
CA ALA A 411 -5.41 -7.67 -25.29
C ALA A 411 -4.71 -8.39 -24.12
N ILE A 412 -3.44 -8.74 -24.33
CA ILE A 412 -2.59 -9.33 -23.29
C ILE A 412 -1.25 -8.60 -23.22
N ARG A 413 -0.76 -8.36 -22.02
CA ARG A 413 0.56 -7.76 -21.77
C ARG A 413 1.34 -8.58 -20.75
N GLU A 414 2.62 -8.81 -21.03
CA GLU A 414 3.57 -9.35 -20.04
C GLU A 414 3.90 -8.28 -19.00
N LEU A 415 4.01 -8.67 -17.74
CA LEU A 415 4.49 -7.82 -16.66
C LEU A 415 6.01 -7.91 -16.52
N PRO A 416 6.71 -6.80 -16.25
CA PRO A 416 8.16 -6.81 -16.05
C PRO A 416 8.55 -7.70 -14.85
N SER A 417 9.79 -8.18 -14.86
CA SER A 417 10.41 -8.94 -13.76
C SER A 417 11.83 -8.46 -13.48
N TYR A 418 12.42 -8.89 -12.36
CA TYR A 418 13.85 -8.70 -12.04
C TYR A 418 14.80 -9.58 -12.87
N GLY A 419 14.37 -10.04 -14.05
CA GLY A 419 15.15 -10.85 -14.99
C GLY A 419 14.96 -12.35 -14.83
N GLY A 420 14.37 -12.81 -13.72
CA GLY A 420 13.93 -14.19 -13.48
C GLY A 420 12.42 -14.36 -13.66
N THR A 421 11.85 -15.33 -12.93
CA THR A 421 10.41 -15.65 -12.97
C THR A 421 9.57 -14.57 -12.30
N SER A 422 8.37 -14.32 -12.82
CA SER A 422 7.34 -13.52 -12.13
C SER A 422 6.01 -14.28 -12.06
N GLN A 423 5.29 -14.10 -10.96
CA GLN A 423 3.97 -14.67 -10.72
C GLN A 423 3.06 -13.59 -10.13
N THR A 424 1.82 -13.56 -10.58
CA THR A 424 0.79 -12.63 -10.08
C THR A 424 -0.15 -13.37 -9.13
N ARG A 425 -0.88 -12.63 -8.29
CA ARG A 425 -1.85 -13.18 -7.34
C ARG A 425 -3.20 -12.47 -7.41
N ARG A 426 -3.19 -11.14 -7.33
CA ARG A 426 -4.41 -10.33 -7.27
C ARG A 426 -4.30 -9.09 -8.14
N ILE A 427 -5.42 -8.66 -8.71
CA ILE A 427 -5.58 -7.42 -9.47
C ILE A 427 -6.75 -6.62 -8.89
N ASN A 428 -6.60 -5.31 -8.73
CA ASN A 428 -7.70 -4.43 -8.30
C ASN A 428 -8.39 -3.74 -9.50
N ASN A 429 -9.47 -3.00 -9.27
CA ASN A 429 -10.25 -2.36 -10.33
C ASN A 429 -9.52 -1.20 -11.03
N ALA A 430 -8.51 -0.63 -10.37
CA ALA A 430 -7.62 0.34 -10.99
C ALA A 430 -6.53 -0.31 -11.88
N GLY A 431 -6.44 -1.65 -11.93
CA GLY A 431 -5.50 -2.40 -12.76
C GLY A 431 -4.12 -2.61 -12.13
N TYR A 432 -3.96 -2.32 -10.84
CA TYR A 432 -2.76 -2.66 -10.09
C TYR A 432 -2.74 -4.15 -9.77
N VAL A 433 -1.57 -4.77 -9.88
CA VAL A 433 -1.37 -6.20 -9.68
C VAL A 433 -0.33 -6.43 -8.60
N VAL A 434 -0.52 -7.43 -7.73
CA VAL A 434 0.50 -7.87 -6.78
C VAL A 434 0.90 -9.32 -7.00
N GLY A 435 2.07 -9.68 -6.49
CA GLY A 435 2.59 -11.04 -6.55
C GLY A 435 4.08 -11.09 -6.18
N SER A 436 4.83 -11.91 -6.91
CA SER A 436 6.26 -12.12 -6.69
C SER A 436 7.07 -12.06 -7.98
N SER A 437 8.33 -11.64 -7.86
CA SER A 437 9.31 -11.70 -8.93
C SER A 437 10.64 -12.20 -8.38
N ARG A 438 11.43 -12.85 -9.23
CA ARG A 438 12.79 -13.28 -8.91
C ARG A 438 13.82 -12.62 -9.80
N GLU A 439 15.00 -12.40 -9.23
CA GLU A 439 16.21 -12.14 -10.00
C GLU A 439 16.64 -13.41 -10.76
N ALA A 440 17.54 -13.26 -11.75
CA ALA A 440 18.12 -14.40 -12.48
C ALA A 440 18.92 -15.38 -11.58
N ASN A 441 19.35 -14.94 -10.39
CA ASN A 441 20.01 -15.75 -9.36
C ASN A 441 19.03 -16.38 -8.35
N PHE A 442 17.71 -16.30 -8.63
CA PHE A 442 16.62 -16.78 -7.79
C PHE A 442 16.32 -15.99 -6.51
N ARG A 443 16.93 -14.82 -6.29
CA ARG A 443 16.57 -13.96 -5.16
C ARG A 443 15.12 -13.47 -5.31
N PRO A 444 14.24 -13.71 -4.31
CA PRO A 444 12.83 -13.34 -4.38
C PRO A 444 12.58 -11.89 -3.98
N HIS A 445 11.49 -11.34 -4.52
CA HIS A 445 10.94 -10.02 -4.23
C HIS A 445 9.41 -10.11 -4.27
N SER A 446 8.74 -9.55 -3.27
CA SER A 446 7.29 -9.27 -3.33
C SER A 446 7.08 -7.96 -4.10
N VAL A 447 6.17 -7.94 -5.07
CA VAL A 447 6.11 -6.86 -6.06
C VAL A 447 4.69 -6.33 -6.27
N LEU A 448 4.59 -5.02 -6.50
CA LEU A 448 3.42 -4.32 -7.02
C LEU A 448 3.70 -3.84 -8.46
N TRP A 449 2.81 -4.16 -9.39
CA TRP A 449 2.82 -3.64 -10.76
C TRP A 449 1.69 -2.65 -10.96
N ALA A 450 2.01 -1.46 -11.45
CA ALA A 450 1.05 -0.45 -11.83
C ALA A 450 0.52 -0.69 -13.28
N PRO A 451 -0.64 -0.11 -13.63
CA PRO A 451 -1.23 -0.25 -14.97
C PRO A 451 -0.34 0.27 -16.09
N ASP A 452 0.47 1.30 -15.80
CA ASP A 452 1.43 1.92 -16.73
C ASP A 452 2.69 1.06 -16.95
N GLY A 453 2.82 -0.07 -16.24
CA GLY A 453 3.95 -0.98 -16.31
C GLY A 453 5.06 -0.69 -15.30
N GLN A 454 4.91 0.32 -14.43
CA GLN A 454 5.86 0.53 -13.34
C GLN A 454 5.84 -0.65 -12.37
N MET A 455 7.03 -1.08 -11.93
CA MET A 455 7.21 -2.17 -10.98
C MET A 455 7.84 -1.64 -9.69
N THR A 456 7.21 -1.93 -8.56
CA THR A 456 7.64 -1.49 -7.23
C THR A 456 8.00 -2.70 -6.37
N ASP A 457 9.22 -2.71 -5.84
CA ASP A 457 9.66 -3.64 -4.80
C ASP A 457 8.95 -3.29 -3.48
N LEU A 458 8.26 -4.25 -2.87
CA LEU A 458 7.62 -4.07 -1.57
C LEU A 458 8.59 -4.30 -0.39
N GLY A 459 9.83 -4.68 -0.68
CA GLY A 459 10.89 -4.89 0.29
C GLY A 459 10.74 -6.16 1.11
N VAL A 460 11.43 -6.19 2.25
CA VAL A 460 11.35 -7.26 3.25
C VAL A 460 10.82 -6.68 4.56
N ILE A 461 10.06 -7.47 5.31
CA ILE A 461 9.63 -7.13 6.65
C ILE A 461 10.86 -6.76 7.50
N PRO A 462 10.81 -5.70 8.34
CA PRO A 462 11.97 -5.25 9.10
C PRO A 462 12.20 -6.13 10.36
N VAL A 463 12.15 -7.45 10.18
CA VAL A 463 12.42 -8.47 11.19
C VAL A 463 13.62 -9.31 10.73
N PRO A 464 14.61 -9.60 11.60
CA PRO A 464 15.78 -10.42 11.24
C PRO A 464 15.40 -11.82 10.73
N ASP A 465 16.26 -12.39 9.89
CA ASP A 465 16.17 -13.77 9.40
C ASP A 465 14.97 -14.10 8.49
N TYR A 466 14.30 -13.09 7.95
CA TYR A 466 13.29 -13.24 6.89
C TYR A 466 13.84 -12.86 5.50
N SER A 467 13.19 -13.39 4.47
CA SER A 467 13.40 -13.03 3.07
C SER A 467 12.08 -12.66 2.41
N PRO A 468 12.08 -11.82 1.36
CA PRO A 468 10.84 -11.47 0.68
C PRO A 468 10.10 -12.71 0.20
N GLY A 469 8.83 -12.83 0.57
CA GLY A 469 7.95 -13.87 0.07
C GLY A 469 7.02 -13.32 -1.01
N GLU A 470 5.72 -13.43 -0.78
CA GLU A 470 4.69 -13.13 -1.76
C GLU A 470 3.72 -12.07 -1.24
N ALA A 471 3.29 -11.18 -2.14
CA ALA A 471 2.13 -10.33 -1.92
C ALA A 471 0.88 -11.08 -2.42
N ASN A 472 -0.07 -11.34 -1.54
CA ASN A 472 -1.21 -12.23 -1.79
C ASN A 472 -2.45 -11.47 -2.25
N ALA A 473 -2.74 -10.32 -1.63
CA ALA A 473 -3.93 -9.52 -1.95
C ALA A 473 -3.66 -8.02 -1.82
N LEU A 474 -4.45 -7.24 -2.54
CA LEU A 474 -4.49 -5.78 -2.47
C LEU A 474 -5.94 -5.29 -2.53
N ASN A 475 -6.22 -4.15 -1.89
CA ASN A 475 -7.50 -3.45 -2.07
C ASN A 475 -7.36 -2.21 -2.99
N GLU A 476 -8.46 -1.49 -3.20
CA GLU A 476 -8.51 -0.28 -4.03
C GLU A 476 -7.68 0.88 -3.48
N ALA A 477 -7.38 0.89 -2.17
CA ALA A 477 -6.55 1.88 -1.52
C ALA A 477 -5.04 1.55 -1.59
N LEU A 478 -4.66 0.46 -2.27
CA LEU A 478 -3.29 -0.08 -2.32
C LEU A 478 -2.76 -0.50 -0.94
N TRP A 479 -3.64 -0.98 -0.07
CA TRP A 479 -3.23 -1.75 1.11
C TRP A 479 -2.97 -3.16 0.64
N ILE A 480 -1.78 -3.68 0.92
CA ILE A 480 -1.33 -4.97 0.39
C ILE A 480 -1.01 -5.88 1.56
N VAL A 481 -1.51 -7.11 1.51
CA VAL A 481 -1.16 -8.14 2.49
C VAL A 481 -0.39 -9.27 1.83
N GLY A 482 0.51 -9.87 2.58
CA GLY A 482 1.35 -10.96 2.11
C GLY A 482 2.12 -11.61 3.23
N ALA A 483 3.07 -12.46 2.87
CA ALA A 483 3.92 -13.15 3.83
C ALA A 483 5.37 -13.18 3.37
N ASP A 484 6.30 -13.05 4.33
CA ASP A 484 7.74 -13.20 4.09
C ASP A 484 8.24 -14.52 4.70
N ASP A 485 9.19 -15.16 4.03
CA ASP A 485 9.66 -16.50 4.36
C ASP A 485 10.78 -16.47 5.40
N TYR A 486 10.66 -17.30 6.43
CA TYR A 486 11.73 -17.47 7.42
C TYR A 486 12.90 -18.28 6.84
N ASN A 487 14.11 -17.73 6.87
CA ASN A 487 15.30 -18.32 6.26
C ASN A 487 15.71 -19.68 6.90
N GLY A 488 15.27 -19.97 8.12
CA GLY A 488 15.55 -21.22 8.83
C GLY A 488 14.56 -22.37 8.57
N GLY A 489 13.57 -22.20 7.68
CA GLY A 489 12.61 -23.26 7.33
C GLY A 489 11.46 -23.43 8.35
N GLY A 490 10.96 -22.32 8.89
CA GLY A 490 9.88 -22.25 9.87
C GLY A 490 8.63 -21.57 9.30
N ASN A 491 7.78 -21.04 10.17
CA ASN A 491 6.57 -20.35 9.74
C ASN A 491 6.90 -19.01 9.04
N PRO A 492 6.21 -18.69 7.94
CA PRO A 492 6.30 -17.36 7.35
C PRO A 492 5.65 -16.33 8.28
N ILE A 493 6.01 -15.06 8.10
CA ILE A 493 5.43 -13.95 8.86
C ILE A 493 4.50 -13.14 7.96
N GLY A 494 3.23 -13.03 8.37
CA GLY A 494 2.26 -12.20 7.66
C GLY A 494 2.49 -10.72 7.91
N TRP A 495 2.27 -9.92 6.88
CA TRP A 495 2.49 -8.49 6.91
C TRP A 495 1.40 -7.72 6.19
N LEU A 496 1.23 -6.46 6.63
CA LEU A 496 0.48 -5.42 5.94
C LEU A 496 1.48 -4.40 5.39
N TRP A 497 1.41 -4.10 4.11
CA TRP A 497 2.19 -3.04 3.47
C TRP A 497 1.31 -1.80 3.28
N LEU A 498 1.81 -0.67 3.78
CA LEU A 498 1.20 0.66 3.64
C LEU A 498 2.28 1.66 3.30
N ASP A 499 2.09 2.35 2.17
CA ASP A 499 2.89 3.51 1.78
C ASP A 499 4.41 3.31 1.94
N GLY A 500 4.90 2.22 1.35
CA GLY A 500 6.34 1.89 1.34
C GLY A 500 6.84 1.09 2.53
N SER A 501 6.01 0.82 3.55
CA SER A 501 6.43 0.12 4.77
C SER A 501 5.62 -1.15 5.02
N LYS A 502 6.32 -2.25 5.37
CA LYS A 502 5.71 -3.49 5.89
C LYS A 502 5.59 -3.45 7.41
N TYR A 503 4.42 -3.83 7.92
CA TYR A 503 4.09 -3.97 9.33
C TYR A 503 3.78 -5.44 9.63
N VAL A 504 4.28 -5.96 10.74
CA VAL A 504 3.96 -7.32 11.19
C VAL A 504 2.47 -7.36 11.52
N LEU A 505 1.71 -8.21 10.83
CA LEU A 505 0.25 -8.19 10.90
C LEU A 505 -0.26 -8.51 12.30
N ARG A 506 0.40 -9.47 12.97
CA ARG A 506 0.10 -9.85 14.36
C ARG A 506 0.21 -8.67 15.33
N ASP A 507 1.19 -7.80 15.14
CA ASP A 507 1.46 -6.67 16.04
C ASP A 507 0.39 -5.57 15.92
N LEU A 508 -0.55 -5.71 14.98
CA LEU A 508 -1.69 -4.81 14.82
C LEU A 508 -2.91 -5.25 15.65
N ILE A 509 -2.86 -6.39 16.34
CA ILE A 509 -3.95 -6.84 17.22
C ILE A 509 -3.98 -5.97 18.48
N ALA A 510 -5.10 -5.29 18.72
CA ALA A 510 -5.23 -4.30 19.80
C ALA A 510 -5.35 -4.93 21.19
N ASP A 511 -6.12 -6.02 21.31
CA ASP A 511 -6.35 -6.69 22.59
C ASP A 511 -5.18 -7.59 22.95
N SER A 512 -4.57 -7.37 24.12
CA SER A 512 -3.37 -8.10 24.53
C SER A 512 -3.62 -9.60 24.74
N ALA A 513 -4.81 -10.00 25.19
CA ALA A 513 -5.13 -11.41 25.39
C ALA A 513 -5.31 -12.12 24.05
N GLN A 514 -5.94 -11.47 23.07
CA GLN A 514 -6.01 -11.99 21.70
C GLN A 514 -4.63 -12.03 21.05
N HIS A 515 -3.81 -11.01 21.23
CA HIS A 515 -2.43 -10.99 20.74
C HIS A 515 -1.59 -12.13 21.35
N GLU A 516 -1.80 -12.49 22.61
CA GLU A 516 -1.17 -13.68 23.22
C GLU A 516 -1.72 -15.00 22.66
N ALA A 517 -3.04 -15.10 22.45
CA ALA A 517 -3.68 -16.30 21.91
C ALA A 517 -3.27 -16.57 20.45
N TRP A 518 -3.19 -15.53 19.62
CA TRP A 518 -2.73 -15.62 18.24
C TRP A 518 -1.21 -15.47 18.18
N SER A 519 -0.49 -16.58 18.26
CA SER A 519 0.98 -16.56 18.29
C SER A 519 1.60 -16.15 16.95
N ASP A 520 0.88 -16.32 15.84
CA ASP A 520 1.31 -15.87 14.51
C ASP A 520 0.12 -15.71 13.56
N LEU A 521 0.23 -14.80 12.59
CA LEU A 521 -0.71 -14.64 11.47
C LEU A 521 0.07 -14.92 10.19
N THR A 522 0.32 -16.19 9.91
CA THR A 522 1.36 -16.64 8.99
C THR A 522 1.06 -16.32 7.53
N THR A 523 -0.20 -16.27 7.14
CA THR A 523 -0.57 -16.18 5.72
C THR A 523 -1.88 -15.40 5.55
N PRO A 524 -1.84 -14.06 5.52
CA PRO A 524 -2.99 -13.27 5.06
C PRO A 524 -3.21 -13.49 3.56
N LEU A 525 -4.46 -13.72 3.17
CA LEU A 525 -4.84 -14.12 1.81
C LEU A 525 -5.86 -13.18 1.17
N GLY A 526 -6.65 -12.44 1.96
CA GLY A 526 -7.64 -11.49 1.45
C GLY A 526 -7.65 -10.18 2.24
N ILE A 527 -7.96 -9.09 1.55
CA ILE A 527 -8.20 -7.77 2.13
C ILE A 527 -9.29 -7.05 1.32
N ASN A 528 -10.32 -6.52 1.99
CA ASN A 528 -11.43 -5.82 1.32
C ASN A 528 -11.28 -4.28 1.36
N ALA A 529 -12.24 -3.55 0.79
CA ALA A 529 -12.24 -2.08 0.75
C ALA A 529 -12.43 -1.44 2.14
N ASN A 530 -13.00 -2.18 3.09
CA ASN A 530 -13.10 -1.78 4.50
C ASN A 530 -11.79 -2.01 5.28
N ASN A 531 -10.76 -2.55 4.62
CA ASN A 531 -9.48 -2.94 5.21
C ASN A 531 -9.59 -4.08 6.23
N GLU A 532 -10.65 -4.88 6.14
CA GLU A 532 -10.73 -6.15 6.86
C GLU A 532 -9.81 -7.17 6.19
N ILE A 533 -9.08 -7.95 6.99
CA ILE A 533 -8.04 -8.88 6.49
C ILE A 533 -8.39 -10.29 6.94
N VAL A 534 -8.33 -11.25 6.02
CA VAL A 534 -8.52 -12.67 6.32
C VAL A 534 -7.29 -13.49 5.97
N GLY A 535 -7.17 -14.64 6.62
CA GLY A 535 -6.10 -15.57 6.30
C GLY A 535 -5.98 -16.72 7.27
N ILE A 536 -4.74 -17.20 7.37
CA ILE A 536 -4.35 -18.35 8.16
C ILE A 536 -3.39 -17.90 9.26
N GLY A 537 -3.65 -18.30 10.49
CA GLY A 537 -2.80 -18.05 11.64
C GLY A 537 -2.60 -19.26 12.53
N ILE A 538 -1.94 -19.02 13.65
CA ILE A 538 -1.70 -19.97 14.72
C ILE A 538 -2.36 -19.42 15.98
N ARG A 539 -3.33 -20.16 16.51
CA ARG A 539 -4.07 -19.78 17.72
C ARG A 539 -3.94 -20.85 18.78
N ASP A 540 -3.54 -20.46 19.99
CA ASP A 540 -3.33 -21.36 21.13
C ASP A 540 -2.39 -22.54 20.81
N GLY A 541 -1.39 -22.29 19.93
CA GLY A 541 -0.43 -23.28 19.46
C GLY A 541 -0.95 -24.22 18.36
N ILE A 542 -2.20 -24.07 17.91
CA ILE A 542 -2.78 -24.85 16.81
C ILE A 542 -2.57 -24.08 15.51
N PRO A 543 -1.79 -24.62 14.54
CA PRO A 543 -1.63 -23.99 13.24
C PRO A 543 -2.86 -24.19 12.36
N GLY A 544 -3.00 -23.36 11.31
CA GLY A 544 -4.08 -23.49 10.35
C GLY A 544 -5.42 -23.04 10.92
N ARG A 545 -5.48 -21.85 11.53
CA ARG A 545 -6.73 -21.27 12.04
C ARG A 545 -7.15 -20.09 11.16
N ALA A 546 -8.40 -20.11 10.71
CA ALA A 546 -8.97 -19.05 9.89
C ALA A 546 -9.28 -17.82 10.75
N PHE A 547 -8.75 -16.66 10.36
CA PHE A 547 -8.99 -15.41 11.06
C PHE A 547 -9.68 -14.38 10.17
N LEU A 548 -10.36 -13.44 10.83
CA LEU A 548 -10.81 -12.17 10.27
C LEU A 548 -10.35 -11.04 11.21
N MET A 549 -9.58 -10.10 10.69
CA MET A 549 -9.19 -8.88 11.38
C MET A 549 -10.07 -7.73 10.92
N ARG A 550 -10.68 -6.98 11.85
CA ARG A 550 -11.44 -5.76 11.55
C ARG A 550 -10.75 -4.53 12.13
N PRO A 551 -10.56 -3.46 11.33
CA PRO A 551 -9.93 -2.26 11.84
C PRO A 551 -10.81 -1.63 12.92
N LEU A 552 -10.21 -1.28 14.04
CA LEU A 552 -10.90 -0.53 15.08
C LEU A 552 -11.19 0.87 14.53
N VAL A 553 -12.47 1.23 14.48
CA VAL A 553 -12.86 2.61 14.26
C VAL A 553 -12.41 3.39 15.50
N VAL A 554 -11.35 4.19 15.35
CA VAL A 554 -10.99 5.16 16.37
C VAL A 554 -12.07 6.23 16.33
N ASP A 555 -13.16 6.01 17.07
CA ASP A 555 -14.01 7.10 17.48
C ASP A 555 -13.08 8.11 18.13
N ARG A 556 -12.92 9.28 17.49
CA ARG A 556 -12.29 10.42 18.15
C ARG A 556 -13.15 10.68 19.38
N ILE A 557 -12.70 10.19 20.53
CA ILE A 557 -13.25 10.59 21.82
C ILE A 557 -12.99 12.09 21.88
N PHE A 558 -14.01 12.88 21.55
CA PHE A 558 -14.08 14.25 22.01
C PHE A 558 -14.08 14.14 23.53
N VAL A 559 -12.95 14.51 24.15
CA VAL A 559 -12.91 14.76 25.57
C VAL A 559 -13.78 16.00 25.78
N ASP A 560 -15.08 15.81 26.00
CA ASP A 560 -15.95 16.85 26.56
C ASP A 560 -15.54 17.08 28.01
N GLY A 561 -14.43 17.81 28.16
CA GLY A 561 -14.04 18.44 29.40
C GLY A 561 -14.83 19.73 29.56
N PHE A 562 -16.01 19.66 30.15
CA PHE A 562 -16.56 20.76 30.93
C PHE A 562 -17.22 20.21 32.20
N GLU A 563 -16.45 20.26 33.29
CA GLU A 563 -17.01 20.27 34.63
C GLU A 563 -17.94 21.48 34.77
N ALA A 564 -19.14 21.25 35.31
CA ALA A 564 -20.05 22.31 35.73
C ALA A 564 -20.04 22.46 37.26
N LYS A 565 -19.45 23.59 37.68
CA LYS A 565 -19.50 24.32 38.97
C LYS A 565 -18.68 23.85 40.16
#